data_AF-K6YGK4-F1
#
_entry.id   AF-K6YGK4-F1
#
_cell.length_a   1.000
_cell.length_b   1.000
_cell.length_c   1.000
_cell.angle_alpha   90.00
_cell.angle_beta   90.00
_cell.angle_gamma   90.00
#
_symmetry.space_group_name_H-M   'P 1'
#
loop_
_entity.id
_entity.type
_entity.pdbx_description
1 polymer ?
#
loop_
_entity_poly.entity_id
_entity_poly.type
_entity_poly.pdbx_seq_one_letter_code
_entity_poly.pdbx_strand_id
1 'polypeptide(L)' 'MSKYSIAKQCIADVLAAADQEKVNHSDALEALIITAVAEMTESAGAPRTAEIIDYELRNISGALDKDFLRAR' A
#
# COMPACT_ATOMS: atom_id res chain seq x y z
N MET A 1 -4.84 9.61 13.24
CA MET A 1 -3.77 8.60 12.97
C MET A 1 -3.35 8.77 11.52
N SER A 2 -2.05 8.78 11.19
CA SER A 2 -1.62 8.95 9.79
C SER A 2 -1.90 7.69 8.97
N LYS A 3 -2.05 7.82 7.64
CA LYS A 3 -2.18 6.65 6.74
C LYS A 3 -1.06 5.62 6.95
N TYR A 4 0.16 6.10 7.20
CA TYR A 4 1.33 5.26 7.49
C TYR A 4 1.23 4.52 8.82
N SER A 5 0.62 5.13 9.83
CA SER A 5 0.40 4.49 11.13
C SER A 5 -0.61 3.35 11.03
N ILE A 6 -1.69 3.54 10.27
CA ILE A 6 -2.71 2.50 10.04
C ILE A 6 -2.10 1.33 9.27
N ALA A 7 -1.37 1.60 8.19
CA ALA A 7 -0.70 0.57 7.40
C ALA A 7 0.28 -0.27 8.25
N LYS A 8 1.07 0.37 9.14
CA LYS A 8 1.97 -0.34 10.05
C LYS A 8 1.23 -1.27 11.00
N GLN A 9 0.08 -0.86 11.52
CA GLN A 9 -0.72 -1.70 12.39
C GLN A 9 -1.28 -2.90 11.63
N CYS A 10 -1.85 -2.70 10.44
CA CYS A 10 -2.36 -3.79 9.60
C CYS A 10 -1.28 -4.81 9.25
N ILE A 11 -0.06 -4.35 8.93
CA ILE A 11 1.08 -5.25 8.70
C ILE A 11 1.40 -6.07 9.96
N ALA A 12 1.45 -5.44 11.13
CA ALA A 12 1.71 -6.15 12.38
C ALA A 12 0.64 -7.20 12.68
N ASP A 13 -0.64 -6.86 12.46
CA ASP A 13 -1.76 -7.76 12.68
C ASP A 13 -1.70 -8.97 11.73
N VAL A 14 -1.38 -8.76 10.45
CA VAL A 14 -1.21 -9.83 9.45
C VAL A 14 -0.05 -10.76 9.80
N LEU A 15 1.09 -10.21 10.23
CA LEU A 15 2.23 -11.04 10.65
C LEU A 15 1.91 -11.86 11.90
N ALA A 16 1.20 -11.28 12.86
CA ALA A 16 0.76 -12.00 14.06
C ALA A 16 -0.24 -13.12 13.72
N ALA A 17 -1.14 -12.91 12.76
CA ALA A 17 -2.04 -13.95 12.26
C ALA A 17 -1.27 -15.05 11.52
N ALA A 18 -0.29 -14.68 10.68
CA ALA A 18 0.55 -15.63 9.96
C ALA A 18 1.33 -16.55 10.92
N ASP A 19 1.85 -16.02 12.04
CA ASP A 19 2.48 -16.82 13.09
C ASP A 19 1.53 -17.85 13.71
N GLN A 20 0.27 -17.45 13.97
CA GLN A 20 -0.74 -18.34 14.56
C GLN A 20 -1.14 -19.46 13.59
N GLU A 21 -1.28 -19.13 12.31
CA GLU A 21 -1.70 -20.06 11.26
C GLU A 21 -0.54 -20.85 10.63
N LYS A 22 0.71 -20.58 11.07
CA LYS A 22 1.95 -21.17 10.51
C LYS A 22 2.11 -20.91 9.02
N VAL A 23 1.71 -19.72 8.58
CA VAL A 23 1.87 -19.23 7.20
C VAL A 23 3.19 -18.46 7.11
N ASN A 24 3.87 -18.54 5.96
CA ASN A 24 5.06 -17.75 5.73
C ASN A 24 4.71 -16.26 5.70
N HIS A 25 5.47 -15.44 6.43
CA HIS A 25 5.27 -13.98 6.44
C HIS A 25 5.31 -13.36 5.05
N SER A 26 6.14 -13.88 4.14
CA SER A 26 6.23 -13.40 2.76
C SER A 26 4.90 -13.59 2.02
N ASP A 27 4.31 -14.78 2.13
CA ASP A 27 3.04 -15.12 1.49
C ASP A 27 1.89 -14.29 2.08
N ALA A 28 1.89 -14.08 3.40
CA ALA A 28 0.90 -13.27 4.09
C ALA A 28 0.96 -11.79 3.66
N LEU A 29 2.16 -11.23 3.54
CA LEU A 29 2.37 -9.87 3.05
C LEU A 29 2.01 -9.72 1.57
N GLU A 30 2.35 -10.71 0.75
CA GLU A 30 1.97 -10.74 -0.66
C GLU A 30 0.44 -10.74 -0.82
N ALA A 31 -0.26 -11.59 -0.07
CA ALA A 31 -1.72 -11.65 -0.06
C ALA A 31 -2.34 -10.31 0.38
N LEU A 32 -1.79 -9.66 1.41
CA LEU A 32 -2.24 -8.34 1.87
C LEU A 32 -2.10 -7.27 0.77
N ILE A 33 -0.95 -7.23 0.09
CA ILE A 33 -0.69 -6.27 -0.99
C ILE A 33 -1.63 -6.52 -2.17
N ILE A 34 -1.78 -7.78 -2.61
CA ILE A 34 -2.67 -8.14 -3.71
C ILE A 34 -4.11 -7.71 -3.40
N THR A 35 -4.57 -7.98 -2.18
CA THR A 35 -5.93 -7.61 -1.73
C THR A 35 -6.11 -6.10 -1.76
N ALA A 36 -5.17 -5.34 -1.20
CA ALA A 36 -5.24 -3.88 -1.20
C ALA A 36 -5.26 -3.29 -2.63
N VAL A 37 -4.44 -3.83 -3.54
CA VAL A 37 -4.41 -3.41 -4.95
C VAL A 37 -5.71 -3.77 -5.66
N ALA A 38 -6.30 -4.93 -5.38
CA ALA A 38 -7.58 -5.36 -5.94
C ALA A 38 -8.71 -4.42 -5.54
N GLU A 39 -8.86 -4.13 -4.24
CA GLU A 39 -9.87 -3.19 -3.70
C GLU A 39 -9.74 -1.78 -4.28
N MET A 40 -8.49 -1.28 -4.39
CA MET A 40 -8.22 -0.01 -5.05
C MET A 40 -8.61 -0.03 -6.53
N THR A 41 -8.31 -1.12 -7.22
CA THR A 41 -8.64 -1.30 -8.64
C THR A 41 -10.14 -1.40 -8.87
N GLU A 42 -10.88 -2.05 -7.99
CA GLU A 42 -12.35 -2.08 -8.03
C GLU A 42 -12.94 -0.67 -7.85
N SER A 43 -12.41 0.11 -6.91
CA SER A 43 -12.92 1.45 -6.61
C SER A 43 -12.52 2.53 -7.62
N ALA A 44 -11.27 2.52 -8.10
CA ALA A 44 -10.68 3.60 -8.90
C ALA A 44 -10.37 3.20 -10.36
N GLY A 45 -10.41 1.91 -10.68
CA GLY A 45 -9.96 1.37 -11.97
C GLY A 45 -8.45 1.16 -12.03
N ALA A 46 -8.02 0.20 -12.85
CA ALA A 46 -6.62 -0.22 -12.95
C ALA A 46 -5.63 0.92 -13.32
N PRO A 47 -5.93 1.82 -14.29
CA PRO A 47 -5.01 2.90 -14.63
C PRO A 47 -4.76 3.85 -13.45
N ARG A 48 -5.82 4.19 -12.72
CA ARG A 48 -5.75 5.12 -11.61
C ARG A 48 -5.04 4.51 -10.40
N THR A 49 -5.25 3.23 -10.13
CA THR A 49 -4.50 2.50 -9.09
C THR A 49 -3.00 2.52 -9.36
N ALA A 50 -2.59 2.26 -10.61
CA ALA A 50 -1.18 2.31 -11.00
C ALA A 50 -0.57 3.71 -10.79
N GLU A 51 -1.29 4.78 -11.19
CA GLU A 51 -0.86 6.16 -10.94
C GLU A 51 -0.67 6.49 -9.46
N ILE A 52 -1.61 6.04 -8.60
CA ILE A 52 -1.53 6.28 -7.15
C ILE A 52 -0.32 5.56 -6.54
N ILE A 53 -0.08 4.31 -6.94
CA ILE A 53 1.08 3.54 -6.46
C ILE A 53 2.38 4.21 -6.90
N ASP A 54 2.50 4.60 -8.18
CA ASP A 54 3.67 5.32 -8.69
C ASP A 54 3.88 6.66 -7.95
N TYR A 55 2.80 7.41 -7.71
CA TYR A 55 2.86 8.64 -6.92
C TYR A 55 3.42 8.40 -5.50
N GLU A 56 2.92 7.39 -4.78
CA GLU A 56 3.41 7.09 -3.43
C GLU A 56 4.88 6.62 -3.44
N LEU A 57 5.30 5.85 -4.45
CA LEU A 57 6.71 5.46 -4.62
C LEU A 57 7.62 6.67 -4.86
N ARG A 58 7.20 7.59 -5.73
CA ARG A 58 7.91 8.86 -5.97
C ARG A 58 7.95 9.75 -4.72
N ASN A 59 6.88 9.74 -3.93
CA ASN A 59 6.82 10.47 -2.66
C ASN A 59 7.85 9.93 -1.66
N ILE A 60 7.90 8.61 -1.49
CA ILE A 60 8.83 7.94 -0.56
C ILE A 60 10.28 8.13 -0.99
N SER A 61 10.57 8.06 -2.29
CA SER A 61 11.92 8.26 -2.83
C SER A 61 12.37 9.73 -2.83
N GLY A 62 11.49 10.67 -2.47
CA GLY A 62 11.76 12.11 -2.56
C GLY A 62 11.85 12.65 -3.98
N ALA A 63 11.47 11.83 -4.97
CA ALA A 63 11.48 12.15 -6.40
C ALA A 63 10.23 12.91 -6.88
N LEU A 64 9.30 13.24 -5.97
CA LEU A 64 8.18 14.12 -6.29
C LEU A 64 8.68 15.54 -6.52
N ASP A 65 8.58 15.97 -7.77
CA ASP A 65 8.84 17.34 -8.16
C ASP A 65 7.81 18.27 -7.49
N LYS A 66 8.30 19.31 -6.79
CA LYS A 66 7.47 20.23 -6.00
C LYS A 66 6.52 21.06 -6.86
N ASP A 67 6.76 21.12 -8.17
CA ASP A 67 5.90 21.83 -9.10
C ASP A 67 4.58 21.08 -9.39
N PHE A 68 4.54 19.76 -9.24
CA PHE A 68 3.29 18.99 -9.34
C PHE A 68 2.34 19.26 -8.17
N LEU A 69 2.88 19.62 -7.00
CA LEU A 69 2.11 19.98 -5.80
C LEU A 69 1.46 21.37 -5.90
N ARG A 70 1.95 22.26 -6.78
CA ARG A 70 1.41 23.63 -6.94
C ARG A 70 0.26 23.74 -7.93
N ALA A 71 0.03 22.71 -8.75
CA ALA A 71 -0.95 22.74 -9.84
C ALA A 71 -2.32 22.17 -9.47
N ARG A 72 -2.57 21.85 -8.19
CA ARG A 72 -3.81 21.22 -7.73
C ARG A 72 -4.45 21.96 -6.56
#